data_AF-A0A3N1GUN1-F1
#
_entry.id   AF-A0A3N1GUN1-F1
#
_cell.length_a   1.000
_cell.length_b   1.000
_cell.length_c   1.000
_cell.angle_alpha   90.00
_cell.angle_beta   90.00
_cell.angle_gamma   90.00
#
_symmetry.space_group_name_H-M   'P 1'
#
loop_
_entity.id
_entity.type
_entity.pdbx_description
1 polymer ?
#
loop_
_entity_poly.entity_id
_entity_poly.type
_entity_poly.pdbx_seq_one_letter_code
_entity_poly.pdbx_strand_id
1 'polypeptide(L)'
;MRRNLQRPVDLARRHGLSTQAVRNYEAAGILPYAVRTASGYRTYTPLHAEALRAFLALVPGHGHRTAASIMQAVNRDATEEALRLIDESHAQLLEDRHTLRAVEAALRDLGPVPQERGDTFVGPLAGRLGVRPATLRKWERAGLVRPRRDPQTGYRVYGAADIRDALLVHQLRRGGYLLEQIAPLIAQVRSAGGVAPLESMLRDWHARLSARGRAMLAGAAALEAYLGSEHRAERGQSMR
;
A
#
# COMPACT_ATOMS: atom_id res chain seq x y z
N MET A 1 -39.07 21.15 -7.00
CA MET A 1 -37.63 21.32 -6.67
C MET A 1 -36.77 21.12 -7.91
N ARG A 2 -36.10 22.18 -8.38
CA ARG A 2 -35.06 22.08 -9.42
C ARG A 2 -33.89 21.28 -8.83
N ARG A 3 -33.56 20.11 -9.40
CA ARG A 3 -32.30 19.40 -9.08
C ARG A 3 -31.16 20.37 -9.46
N ASN A 4 -30.24 20.66 -8.55
CA ASN A 4 -29.08 21.52 -8.85
C ASN A 4 -28.12 20.76 -9.78
N LEU A 5 -28.38 20.87 -11.09
CA LEU A 5 -27.58 20.24 -12.14
C LEU A 5 -26.22 20.93 -12.19
N GLN A 6 -25.14 20.16 -12.11
CA GLN A 6 -23.78 20.66 -12.26
C GLN A 6 -23.27 20.28 -13.64
N ARG A 7 -22.63 21.23 -14.33
CA ARG A 7 -22.00 20.91 -15.61
C ARG A 7 -20.77 20.03 -15.32
N PRO A 8 -20.38 19.14 -16.26
CA PRO A 8 -19.18 18.30 -16.12
C PRO A 8 -17.91 19.07 -15.73
N VAL A 9 -17.78 20.30 -16.24
CA VAL A 9 -16.64 21.18 -15.95
C VAL A 9 -16.60 21.66 -14.50
N ASP A 10 -17.77 21.83 -13.87
CA ASP A 10 -17.90 22.31 -12.48
C ASP A 10 -17.61 21.21 -11.47
N LEU A 11 -17.89 19.95 -11.86
CA LEU A 11 -17.53 18.75 -11.10
C LEU A 11 -16.02 18.49 -11.17
N ALA A 12 -15.42 18.63 -12.35
CA ALA A 12 -14.00 18.38 -12.58
C ALA A 12 -13.11 19.46 -11.93
N ARG A 13 -13.43 20.75 -12.12
CA ARG A 13 -12.62 21.88 -11.60
C ARG A 13 -12.48 21.89 -10.08
N ARG A 14 -13.52 21.49 -9.34
CA ARG A 14 -13.48 21.44 -7.87
C ARG A 14 -12.44 20.47 -7.30
N HIS A 15 -12.01 19.51 -8.10
CA HIS A 15 -11.04 18.49 -7.71
C HIS A 15 -9.75 18.56 -8.53
N GLY A 16 -9.53 19.64 -9.30
CA GLY A 16 -8.37 19.77 -10.18
C GLY A 16 -8.32 18.74 -11.31
N LEU A 17 -9.45 18.13 -11.65
CA LEU A 17 -9.56 17.09 -12.67
C LEU A 17 -9.95 17.66 -14.03
N SER A 18 -9.62 16.92 -15.10
CA SER A 18 -10.15 17.19 -16.43
C SER A 18 -11.57 16.64 -16.56
N THR A 19 -12.37 17.24 -17.46
CA THR A 19 -13.70 16.71 -17.79
C THR A 19 -13.63 15.29 -18.37
N GLN A 20 -12.53 14.95 -19.05
CA GLN A 20 -12.30 13.60 -19.56
C GLN A 20 -12.06 12.59 -18.44
N ALA A 21 -11.36 12.97 -17.36
CA ALA A 21 -11.17 12.08 -16.20
C ALA A 21 -12.51 11.71 -15.56
N VAL A 22 -13.41 12.69 -15.39
CA VAL A 22 -14.76 12.44 -14.86
C VAL A 22 -15.54 11.48 -15.75
N ARG A 23 -15.46 11.63 -17.09
CA ARG A 23 -16.09 10.69 -18.04
C ARG A 23 -15.50 9.29 -17.96
N ASN A 24 -14.20 9.17 -17.77
CA ASN A 24 -13.54 7.88 -17.61
C ASN A 24 -13.99 7.18 -16.32
N TYR A 25 -14.17 7.93 -15.23
CA TYR A 25 -14.68 7.37 -13.97
C TYR A 25 -16.15 6.93 -14.07
N GLU A 26 -17.00 7.69 -14.75
CA GLU A 26 -18.36 7.25 -15.09
C GLU A 26 -18.33 5.98 -15.95
N ALA A 27 -17.53 5.94 -17.03
CA ALA A 27 -17.44 4.78 -17.91
C ALA A 27 -16.90 3.53 -17.17
N ALA A 28 -16.06 3.73 -16.17
CA ALA A 28 -15.56 2.67 -15.29
C ALA A 28 -16.55 2.27 -14.19
N GLY A 29 -17.74 2.89 -14.09
CA GLY A 29 -18.72 2.62 -13.04
C GLY A 29 -18.33 3.11 -11.65
N ILE A 30 -17.30 3.96 -11.54
CA ILE A 30 -16.87 4.57 -10.27
C ILE A 30 -17.85 5.68 -9.87
N LEU A 31 -18.41 6.37 -10.85
CA LEU A 31 -19.52 7.31 -10.65
C LEU A 31 -20.83 6.64 -11.09
N PRO A 32 -21.97 7.00 -10.47
CA PRO A 32 -23.27 6.54 -10.93
C PRO A 32 -23.54 7.00 -12.37
N TYR A 33 -24.49 6.34 -13.03
CA TYR A 33 -24.82 6.64 -14.41
C TYR A 33 -25.36 8.08 -14.57
N ALA A 34 -24.74 8.85 -15.46
CA ALA A 34 -25.16 10.20 -15.77
C ALA A 34 -26.29 10.19 -16.81
N VAL A 35 -27.47 10.69 -16.43
CA VAL A 35 -28.60 10.88 -17.35
C VAL A 35 -28.21 11.88 -18.45
N ARG A 36 -28.67 11.63 -19.68
CA ARG A 36 -28.46 12.53 -20.82
C ARG A 36 -29.59 13.54 -20.97
N THR A 37 -29.27 14.75 -21.40
CA THR A 37 -30.27 15.75 -21.82
C THR A 37 -30.94 15.32 -23.13
N ALA A 38 -32.05 15.97 -23.50
CA ALA A 38 -32.68 15.79 -24.82
C ALA A 38 -31.71 16.07 -25.99
N SER A 39 -30.71 16.93 -25.78
CA SER A 39 -29.62 17.22 -26.72
C SER A 39 -28.44 16.26 -26.66
N GLY A 40 -28.50 15.20 -25.83
CA GLY A 40 -27.48 14.14 -25.75
C GLY A 40 -26.30 14.41 -24.80
N TYR A 41 -26.26 15.55 -24.11
CA TYR A 41 -25.19 15.88 -23.16
C TYR A 41 -25.38 15.19 -21.81
N ARG A 42 -24.28 14.75 -21.18
CA ARG A 42 -24.28 14.18 -19.82
C ARG A 42 -24.63 15.21 -18.77
N THR A 43 -25.47 14.82 -17.83
CA THR A 43 -25.89 15.66 -16.71
C THR A 43 -25.39 15.08 -15.40
N TYR A 44 -24.53 15.82 -14.71
CA TYR A 44 -24.04 15.43 -13.38
C TYR A 44 -24.86 16.11 -12.29
N THR A 45 -25.16 15.35 -11.25
CA THR A 45 -25.97 15.78 -10.09
C THR A 45 -25.08 15.93 -8.85
N PRO A 46 -25.59 16.50 -7.74
CA PRO A 46 -24.85 16.51 -6.47
C PRO A 46 -24.42 15.11 -6.01
N LEU A 47 -25.19 14.06 -6.33
CA LEU A 47 -24.83 12.66 -6.06
C LEU A 47 -23.53 12.25 -6.76
N HIS A 48 -23.31 12.68 -8.02
CA HIS A 48 -22.05 12.40 -8.72
C HIS A 48 -20.87 13.13 -8.09
N ALA A 49 -21.11 14.33 -7.53
CA ALA A 49 -20.09 15.06 -6.79
C ALA A 49 -19.73 14.36 -5.47
N GLU A 50 -20.68 13.71 -4.83
CA GLU A 50 -20.43 12.90 -3.63
C GLU A 50 -19.72 11.59 -3.96
N ALA A 51 -20.13 10.88 -5.01
CA ALA A 51 -19.43 9.70 -5.51
C ALA A 51 -17.95 10.00 -5.83
N LEU A 52 -17.69 11.12 -6.52
CA LEU A 52 -16.33 11.53 -6.84
C LEU A 52 -15.52 11.88 -5.58
N ARG A 53 -16.13 12.56 -4.60
CA ARG A 53 -15.48 12.85 -3.31
C ARG A 53 -15.15 11.58 -2.55
N ALA A 54 -16.09 10.64 -2.47
CA ALA A 54 -15.89 9.34 -1.83
C ALA A 54 -14.73 8.58 -2.50
N PHE A 55 -14.76 8.47 -3.83
CA PHE A 55 -13.69 7.83 -4.60
C PHE A 55 -12.32 8.45 -4.27
N LEU A 56 -12.17 9.77 -4.40
CA LEU A 56 -10.90 10.45 -4.17
C LEU A 56 -10.42 10.34 -2.71
N ALA A 57 -11.34 10.28 -1.74
CA ALA A 57 -11.01 10.08 -0.33
C ALA A 57 -10.58 8.63 -0.02
N LEU A 58 -11.09 7.64 -0.75
CA LEU A 58 -10.70 6.24 -0.61
C LEU A 58 -9.30 5.94 -1.18
N VAL A 59 -8.88 6.66 -2.23
CA VAL A 59 -7.61 6.38 -2.94
C VAL A 59 -6.38 6.37 -2.02
N PRO A 60 -6.14 7.32 -1.10
CA PRO A 60 -4.93 7.31 -0.27
C PRO A 60 -4.90 6.19 0.78
N GLY A 61 -6.07 5.67 1.18
CA GLY A 61 -6.18 4.57 2.15
C GLY A 61 -6.12 3.19 1.49
N HIS A 62 -6.87 3.00 0.41
CA HIS A 62 -7.10 1.70 -0.22
C HIS A 62 -6.33 1.50 -1.53
N GLY A 63 -5.79 2.58 -2.11
CA GLY A 63 -5.21 2.57 -3.46
C GLY A 63 -6.27 2.68 -4.55
N HIS A 64 -5.87 3.14 -5.73
CA HIS A 64 -6.78 3.48 -6.83
C HIS A 64 -7.64 2.29 -7.29
N ARG A 65 -7.06 1.09 -7.39
CA ARG A 65 -7.76 -0.10 -7.88
C ARG A 65 -8.87 -0.52 -6.92
N THR A 66 -8.53 -0.70 -5.65
CA THR A 66 -9.48 -1.10 -4.61
C THR A 66 -10.55 -0.02 -4.41
N ALA A 67 -10.18 1.26 -4.39
CA ALA A 67 -11.13 2.36 -4.32
C ALA A 67 -12.13 2.34 -5.51
N ALA A 68 -11.65 2.03 -6.72
CA ALA A 68 -12.53 1.89 -7.88
C ALA A 68 -13.48 0.68 -7.73
N SER A 69 -12.97 -0.48 -7.28
CA SER A 69 -13.78 -1.67 -7.03
C SER A 69 -14.85 -1.43 -5.95
N ILE A 70 -14.50 -0.74 -4.85
CA ILE A 70 -15.45 -0.35 -3.79
C ILE A 70 -16.58 0.48 -4.38
N MET A 71 -16.25 1.57 -5.10
CA MET A 71 -17.27 2.45 -5.69
C MET A 71 -18.12 1.73 -6.75
N GLN A 72 -17.52 0.87 -7.55
CA GLN A 72 -18.24 0.04 -8.52
C GLN A 72 -19.20 -0.94 -7.85
N ALA A 73 -18.83 -1.54 -6.72
CA ALA A 73 -19.69 -2.43 -5.97
C ALA A 73 -20.87 -1.67 -5.37
N VAL A 74 -20.62 -0.51 -4.75
CA VAL A 74 -21.67 0.37 -4.22
C VAL A 74 -22.65 0.81 -5.32
N ASN A 75 -22.17 1.33 -6.45
CA ASN A 75 -23.04 1.79 -7.55
C ASN A 75 -23.80 0.67 -8.28
N ARG A 76 -23.57 -0.61 -7.92
CA ARG A 76 -24.29 -1.78 -8.43
C ARG A 76 -25.11 -2.46 -7.32
N ASP A 77 -25.36 -1.76 -6.20
CA ASP A 77 -26.08 -2.26 -5.03
C ASP A 77 -25.46 -3.52 -4.39
N ALA A 78 -24.15 -3.73 -4.58
CA ALA A 78 -23.40 -4.84 -4.02
C ALA A 78 -22.65 -4.40 -2.74
N THR A 79 -23.39 -3.90 -1.74
CA THR A 79 -22.81 -3.33 -0.51
C THR A 79 -21.93 -4.32 0.25
N GLU A 80 -22.33 -5.58 0.37
CA GLU A 80 -21.52 -6.64 1.02
C GLU A 80 -20.14 -6.81 0.38
N GLU A 81 -20.08 -6.75 -0.96
CA GLU A 81 -18.81 -6.84 -1.69
C GLU A 81 -17.92 -5.60 -1.44
N ALA A 82 -18.53 -4.42 -1.34
CA ALA A 82 -17.80 -3.20 -1.00
C ALA A 82 -17.20 -3.27 0.42
N LEU A 83 -17.98 -3.78 1.40
CA LEU A 83 -17.53 -3.95 2.78
C LEU A 83 -16.40 -4.98 2.86
N ARG A 84 -16.51 -6.12 2.16
CA ARG A 84 -15.45 -7.13 2.08
C ARG A 84 -14.13 -6.54 1.56
N LEU A 85 -14.18 -5.73 0.51
CA LEU A 85 -12.99 -5.07 -0.06
C LEU A 85 -12.34 -4.07 0.92
N ILE A 86 -13.16 -3.39 1.73
CA ILE A 86 -12.68 -2.50 2.80
C ILE A 86 -11.97 -3.32 3.87
N ASP A 87 -12.59 -4.40 4.36
CA ASP A 87 -12.04 -5.28 5.38
C ASP A 87 -10.70 -5.89 4.97
N GLU A 88 -10.60 -6.37 3.72
CA GLU A 88 -9.34 -6.89 3.16
C GLU A 88 -8.23 -5.83 3.16
N SER A 89 -8.58 -4.57 2.85
CA SER A 89 -7.62 -3.47 2.89
C SER A 89 -7.16 -3.15 4.31
N HIS A 90 -8.07 -3.20 5.29
CA HIS A 90 -7.76 -3.03 6.70
C HIS A 90 -6.90 -4.19 7.24
N ALA A 91 -7.19 -5.43 6.84
CA ALA A 91 -6.38 -6.60 7.17
C ALA A 91 -4.94 -6.46 6.64
N GLN A 92 -4.77 -5.98 5.40
CA GLN A 92 -3.45 -5.69 4.87
C GLN A 92 -2.71 -4.60 5.68
N LEU A 93 -3.39 -3.53 6.07
CA LEU A 93 -2.77 -2.50 6.92
C LEU A 93 -2.35 -3.06 8.29
N LEU A 94 -3.14 -3.98 8.87
CA LEU A 94 -2.78 -4.64 10.12
C LEU A 94 -1.54 -5.51 9.97
N GLU A 95 -1.45 -6.29 8.89
CA GLU A 95 -0.28 -7.12 8.59
C GLU A 95 0.99 -6.27 8.35
N ASP A 96 0.85 -5.14 7.66
CA ASP A 96 1.95 -4.19 7.48
C ASP A 96 2.45 -3.66 8.83
N ARG A 97 1.56 -3.43 9.81
CA ARG A 97 1.93 -2.98 11.17
C ARG A 97 2.59 -4.09 11.98
N HIS A 98 2.11 -5.33 11.86
CA HIS A 98 2.77 -6.47 12.49
C HIS A 98 4.19 -6.65 11.96
N THR A 99 4.36 -6.53 10.65
CA THR A 99 5.67 -6.55 10.00
C THR A 99 6.58 -5.46 10.56
N LEU A 100 6.11 -4.20 10.64
CA LEU A 100 6.90 -3.11 11.20
C LEU A 100 7.35 -3.41 12.65
N ARG A 101 6.43 -3.85 13.52
CA ARG A 101 6.74 -4.19 14.92
C ARG A 101 7.78 -5.30 15.03
N ALA A 102 7.69 -6.29 14.15
CA ALA A 102 8.65 -7.38 14.10
C ALA A 102 10.07 -6.90 13.78
N VAL A 103 10.17 -6.00 12.80
CA VAL A 103 11.44 -5.41 12.39
C VAL A 103 12.02 -4.57 13.52
N GLU A 104 11.20 -3.75 14.17
CA GLU A 104 11.63 -2.98 15.34
C GLU A 104 12.13 -3.90 16.47
N ALA A 105 11.44 -5.00 16.75
CA ALA A 105 11.87 -5.97 17.76
C ALA A 105 13.20 -6.64 17.39
N ALA A 106 13.33 -7.15 16.15
CA ALA A 106 14.55 -7.78 15.67
C ALA A 106 15.76 -6.83 15.70
N LEU A 107 15.55 -5.54 15.46
CA LEU A 107 16.61 -4.53 15.55
C LEU A 107 17.00 -4.18 16.98
N ARG A 108 16.04 -4.12 17.92
CA ARG A 108 16.37 -3.95 19.35
C ARG A 108 17.24 -5.10 19.85
N ASP A 109 16.93 -6.33 19.43
CA ASP A 109 17.65 -7.53 19.83
C ASP A 109 19.04 -7.67 19.18
N LEU A 110 19.31 -6.93 18.09
CA LEU A 110 20.61 -6.92 17.42
C LEU A 110 21.68 -6.11 18.16
N GLY A 111 21.30 -5.18 19.04
CA GLY A 111 22.22 -4.17 19.56
C GLY A 111 22.81 -3.30 18.43
N PRO A 112 23.81 -2.44 18.70
CA PRO A 112 24.48 -1.69 17.66
C PRO A 112 25.16 -2.66 16.69
N VAL A 113 24.74 -2.64 15.42
CA VAL A 113 25.38 -3.45 14.36
C VAL A 113 26.85 -3.07 14.31
N PRO A 114 27.79 -4.02 14.55
CA PRO A 114 29.20 -3.72 14.46
C PRO A 114 29.49 -3.16 13.07
N GLN A 115 30.23 -2.06 12.98
CA GLN A 115 30.81 -1.62 11.71
C GLN A 115 31.87 -2.67 11.32
N GLU A 116 31.42 -3.73 10.65
CA GLU A 116 32.28 -4.80 10.17
C GLU A 116 33.23 -4.21 9.13
N ARG A 117 34.51 -4.17 9.48
CA ARG A 117 35.60 -3.81 8.59
C ARG A 117 36.10 -5.09 7.93
N GLY A 118 35.65 -5.35 6.71
CA GLY A 118 36.24 -6.39 5.87
C GLY A 118 35.22 -7.23 5.10
N ASP A 119 35.72 -7.77 4.00
CA ASP A 119 35.04 -8.77 3.18
C ASP A 119 35.21 -10.16 3.81
N THR A 120 34.20 -11.03 3.72
CA THR A 120 34.28 -12.40 4.21
C THR A 120 33.75 -13.42 3.22
N PHE A 121 34.13 -14.69 3.38
CA PHE A 121 33.65 -15.79 2.55
C PHE A 121 32.43 -16.47 3.18
N VAL A 122 31.74 -17.30 2.39
CA VAL A 122 30.50 -17.99 2.82
C VAL A 122 30.67 -18.84 4.07
N GLY A 123 31.82 -19.52 4.24
CA GLY A 123 32.09 -20.42 5.36
C GLY A 123 32.16 -19.69 6.70
N PRO A 124 33.08 -18.72 6.86
CA PRO A 124 33.16 -17.90 8.07
C PRO A 124 31.86 -17.19 8.42
N LEU A 125 31.16 -16.61 7.44
CA LEU A 125 29.87 -15.96 7.68
C LEU A 125 28.79 -16.94 8.16
N ALA A 126 28.72 -18.12 7.54
CA ALA A 126 27.77 -19.17 7.95
C ALA A 126 28.07 -19.66 9.37
N GLY A 127 29.35 -19.90 9.68
CA GLY A 127 29.80 -20.28 11.02
C GLY A 127 29.43 -19.25 12.08
N ARG A 128 29.66 -17.96 11.81
CA ARG A 128 29.29 -16.88 12.73
C ARG A 128 27.79 -16.79 12.98
N LEU A 129 26.98 -17.02 11.95
CA LEU A 129 25.52 -17.01 12.06
C LEU A 129 24.95 -18.33 12.60
N GLY A 130 25.79 -19.35 12.87
CA GLY A 130 25.32 -20.68 13.26
C GLY A 130 24.43 -21.35 12.21
N VAL A 131 24.58 -20.99 10.93
CA VAL A 131 23.80 -21.58 9.82
C VAL A 131 24.69 -22.40 8.89
N ARG A 132 24.08 -23.25 8.07
CA ARG A 132 24.83 -23.95 7.00
C ARG A 132 25.14 -22.99 5.85
N PRO A 133 26.29 -23.12 5.14
CA PRO A 133 26.57 -22.34 3.93
C PRO A 133 25.48 -22.43 2.86
N ALA A 134 24.77 -23.56 2.78
CA ALA A 134 23.63 -23.73 1.89
C ALA A 134 22.46 -22.78 2.20
N THR A 135 22.29 -22.38 3.46
CA THR A 135 21.30 -21.40 3.90
C THR A 135 21.61 -20.02 3.33
N LEU A 136 22.88 -19.57 3.40
CA LEU A 136 23.29 -18.30 2.77
C LEU A 136 23.08 -18.31 1.25
N ARG A 137 23.32 -19.44 0.59
CA ARG A 137 23.00 -19.61 -0.85
C ARG A 137 21.50 -19.55 -1.13
N LYS A 138 20.65 -20.02 -0.20
CA LYS A 138 19.20 -19.87 -0.29
C LYS A 138 18.79 -18.40 -0.13
N TRP A 139 19.42 -17.68 0.79
CA TRP A 139 19.17 -16.25 1.00
C TRP A 139 19.60 -15.40 -0.20
N GLU A 140 20.72 -15.72 -0.82
CA GLU A 140 21.15 -15.10 -2.09
C GLU A 140 20.12 -15.29 -3.20
N ARG A 141 19.62 -16.52 -3.39
CA ARG A 141 18.55 -16.81 -4.36
C ARG A 141 17.26 -16.07 -4.08
N ALA A 142 16.95 -15.83 -2.80
CA ALA A 142 15.83 -15.01 -2.36
C ALA A 142 16.12 -13.49 -2.39
N GLY A 143 17.30 -13.08 -2.88
CA GLY A 143 17.70 -11.67 -2.98
C GLY A 143 18.05 -11.01 -1.65
N LEU A 144 18.12 -11.77 -0.56
CA LEU A 144 18.35 -11.27 0.80
C LEU A 144 19.80 -10.89 1.07
N VAL A 145 20.74 -11.44 0.31
CA VAL A 145 22.18 -11.06 0.30
C VAL A 145 22.61 -11.00 -1.16
N ARG A 146 23.57 -10.13 -1.49
CA ARG A 146 24.07 -9.94 -2.87
C ARG A 146 25.61 -9.96 -2.89
N PRO A 147 26.23 -11.08 -2.46
CA PRO A 147 27.68 -11.20 -2.46
C PRO A 147 28.23 -11.00 -3.88
N ARG A 148 29.35 -10.29 -3.97
CA ARG A 148 30.13 -10.21 -5.21
C ARG A 148 30.89 -11.52 -5.43
N ARG A 149 31.34 -11.73 -6.66
CA ARG A 149 32.31 -12.80 -6.96
C ARG A 149 33.71 -12.23 -7.03
N ASP A 150 34.64 -12.93 -6.39
CA ASP A 150 36.06 -12.66 -6.53
C ASP A 150 36.50 -12.94 -7.98
N PRO A 151 37.14 -11.99 -8.70
CA PRO A 151 37.50 -12.17 -10.10
C PRO A 151 38.58 -13.25 -10.34
N GLN A 152 39.43 -13.53 -9.35
CA GLN A 152 40.55 -14.46 -9.49
C GLN A 152 40.16 -15.89 -9.12
N THR A 153 39.33 -16.05 -8.09
CA THR A 153 38.96 -17.36 -7.53
C THR A 153 37.53 -17.78 -7.84
N GLY A 154 36.67 -16.86 -8.28
CA GLY A 154 35.24 -17.09 -8.54
C GLY A 154 34.39 -17.28 -7.28
N TYR A 155 35.00 -17.20 -6.08
CA TYR A 155 34.33 -17.38 -4.81
C TYR A 155 33.44 -16.21 -4.43
N ARG A 156 32.43 -16.49 -3.60
CA ARG A 156 31.52 -15.46 -3.08
C ARG A 156 32.19 -14.70 -1.97
N VAL A 157 32.21 -13.38 -2.13
CA VAL A 157 32.74 -12.43 -1.17
C VAL A 157 31.57 -11.57 -0.69
N TYR A 158 31.33 -11.63 0.61
CA TYR A 158 30.29 -10.89 1.31
C TYR A 158 30.92 -9.63 1.89
N GLY A 159 30.52 -8.47 1.38
CA GLY A 159 30.97 -7.20 1.93
C GLY A 159 30.19 -6.81 3.19
N ALA A 160 30.55 -5.69 3.80
CA ALA A 160 29.89 -5.18 5.01
C ALA A 160 28.35 -5.05 4.87
N ALA A 161 27.86 -4.66 3.69
CA ALA A 161 26.44 -4.57 3.41
C ALA A 161 25.75 -5.95 3.41
N ASP A 162 26.36 -6.96 2.78
CA ASP A 162 25.82 -8.32 2.75
C ASP A 162 25.84 -8.98 4.12
N ILE A 163 26.89 -8.73 4.89
CA ILE A 163 27.05 -9.20 6.26
C ILE A 163 25.92 -8.65 7.14
N ARG A 164 25.69 -7.33 7.08
CA ARG A 164 24.58 -6.68 7.80
C ARG A 164 23.23 -7.29 7.39
N ASP A 165 22.99 -7.43 6.09
CA ASP A 165 21.73 -7.97 5.59
C ASP A 165 21.54 -9.42 6.05
N ALA A 166 22.60 -10.23 6.05
CA ALA A 166 22.57 -11.60 6.57
C ALA A 166 22.27 -11.65 8.08
N LEU A 167 22.82 -10.74 8.87
CA LEU A 167 22.51 -10.61 10.30
C LEU A 167 21.04 -10.26 10.52
N LEU A 168 20.50 -9.29 9.76
CA LEU A 168 19.08 -8.92 9.85
C LEU A 168 18.16 -10.10 9.49
N VAL A 169 18.46 -10.78 8.37
CA VAL A 169 17.72 -11.97 7.93
C VAL A 169 17.77 -13.07 8.98
N HIS A 170 18.93 -13.30 9.59
CA HIS A 170 19.09 -14.32 10.63
C HIS A 170 18.15 -14.05 11.82
N GLN A 171 18.08 -12.81 12.29
CA GLN A 171 17.25 -12.47 13.44
C GLN A 171 15.76 -12.54 13.11
N LEU A 172 15.35 -12.04 11.95
CA LEU A 172 13.96 -12.18 11.50
C LEU A 172 13.57 -13.64 11.33
N ARG A 173 14.49 -14.50 10.85
CA ARG A 173 14.25 -15.95 10.78
C ARG A 173 14.08 -16.59 12.16
N ARG A 174 14.79 -16.13 13.19
CA ARG A 174 14.61 -16.59 14.58
C ARG A 174 13.27 -16.12 15.16
N GLY A 175 12.77 -14.97 14.73
CA GLY A 175 11.43 -14.47 15.04
C GLY A 175 10.27 -15.15 14.30
N GLY A 176 10.54 -16.18 13.48
CA GLY A 176 9.52 -16.97 12.79
C GLY A 176 9.15 -16.53 11.37
N TYR A 177 9.74 -15.45 10.85
CA TYR A 177 9.37 -14.89 9.55
C TYR A 177 9.85 -15.75 8.37
N LEU A 178 9.04 -15.84 7.31
CA LEU A 178 9.40 -16.50 6.05
C LEU A 178 10.31 -15.61 5.20
N LEU A 179 11.12 -16.21 4.31
CA LEU A 179 12.07 -15.45 3.48
C LEU A 179 11.38 -14.44 2.56
N GLU A 180 10.19 -14.77 2.07
CA GLU A 180 9.35 -13.91 1.24
C GLU A 180 8.83 -12.68 2.00
N GLN A 181 8.61 -12.78 3.31
CA GLN A 181 8.26 -11.65 4.17
C GLN A 181 9.49 -10.77 4.46
N ILE A 182 10.68 -11.36 4.49
CA ILE A 182 11.94 -10.65 4.80
C ILE A 182 12.49 -9.89 3.57
N ALA A 183 12.26 -10.38 2.35
CA ALA A 183 12.86 -9.81 1.15
C ALA A 183 12.49 -8.35 0.85
N PRO A 184 11.21 -7.93 0.94
CA PRO A 184 10.82 -6.54 0.73
C PRO A 184 11.49 -5.59 1.73
N LEU A 185 11.68 -6.05 2.97
CA LEU A 185 12.34 -5.27 4.01
C LEU A 185 13.81 -5.02 3.68
N ILE A 186 14.56 -6.08 3.34
CA ILE A 186 15.98 -5.96 2.99
C ILE A 186 16.17 -5.03 1.79
N ALA A 187 15.25 -5.08 0.81
CA ALA A 187 15.29 -4.17 -0.32
C ALA A 187 15.13 -2.70 0.10
N GLN A 188 14.21 -2.41 1.03
CA GLN A 188 14.03 -1.06 1.58
C GLN A 188 15.28 -0.57 2.33
N VAL A 189 15.89 -1.40 3.20
CA VAL A 189 17.12 -1.06 3.93
C VAL A 189 18.27 -0.71 2.98
N ARG A 190 18.41 -1.48 1.89
CA ARG A 190 19.43 -1.20 0.86
C ARG A 190 19.17 0.11 0.13
N SER A 191 17.92 0.37 -0.27
CA SER A 191 17.58 1.60 -1.00
C SER A 191 17.87 2.88 -0.22
N ALA A 192 17.89 2.81 1.11
CA ALA A 192 18.17 3.92 2.00
C ALA A 192 19.64 4.06 2.44
N GLY A 193 20.53 3.13 2.06
CA GLY A 193 21.97 3.24 2.33
C GLY A 193 22.50 2.65 3.64
N GLY A 194 21.74 1.85 4.40
CA GLY A 194 22.26 1.08 5.55
C GLY A 194 21.46 1.18 6.86
N VAL A 195 22.08 0.85 8.01
CA VAL A 195 21.42 0.79 9.34
C VAL A 195 21.34 2.15 10.05
N ALA A 196 22.29 3.06 9.87
CA ALA A 196 22.21 4.41 10.46
C ALA A 196 20.98 5.22 9.96
N PRO A 197 20.55 5.07 8.69
CA PRO A 197 19.23 5.55 8.22
C PRO A 197 18.02 4.75 8.74
N LEU A 198 18.20 3.59 9.37
CA LEU A 198 17.12 2.63 9.59
C LEU A 198 16.09 3.10 10.62
N GLU A 199 16.52 3.79 11.67
CA GLU A 199 15.57 4.41 12.60
C GLU A 199 14.71 5.47 11.90
N SER A 200 15.30 6.30 11.03
CA SER A 200 14.54 7.28 10.25
C SER A 200 13.58 6.58 9.29
N MET A 201 14.02 5.53 8.62
CA MET A 201 13.15 4.74 7.75
C MET A 201 11.99 4.08 8.49
N LEU A 202 12.24 3.54 9.70
CA LEU A 202 11.21 2.93 10.53
C LEU A 202 10.21 3.98 11.01
N ARG A 203 10.70 5.16 11.42
CA ARG A 203 9.83 6.31 11.73
C ARG A 203 8.99 6.72 10.51
N ASP A 204 9.60 6.80 9.34
CA ASP A 204 8.89 7.13 8.10
C ASP A 204 7.86 6.07 7.73
N TRP A 205 8.19 4.78 7.90
CA TRP A 205 7.26 3.69 7.66
C TRP A 205 6.09 3.73 8.65
N HIS A 206 6.37 3.93 9.94
CA HIS A 206 5.36 4.13 10.96
C HIS A 206 4.43 5.30 10.60
N ALA A 207 5.01 6.45 10.21
CA ALA A 207 4.27 7.63 9.79
C ALA A 207 3.39 7.34 8.56
N ARG A 208 3.91 6.62 7.57
CA ARG A 208 3.13 6.20 6.38
C ARG A 208 1.96 5.28 6.74
N LEU A 209 2.15 4.28 7.62
CA LEU A 209 1.07 3.38 8.05
C LEU A 209 0.01 4.14 8.86
N SER A 210 0.43 5.07 9.71
CA SER A 210 -0.48 5.95 10.46
C SER A 210 -1.25 6.91 9.55
N ALA A 211 -0.60 7.50 8.55
CA ALA A 211 -1.24 8.31 7.53
C ALA A 211 -2.26 7.51 6.70
N ARG A 212 -1.89 6.30 6.26
CA ARG A 212 -2.79 5.38 5.55
C ARG A 212 -4.02 5.01 6.38
N GLY A 213 -3.83 4.71 7.67
CA GLY A 213 -4.95 4.44 8.59
C GLY A 213 -5.90 5.63 8.73
N ARG A 214 -5.37 6.85 8.88
CA ARG A 214 -6.20 8.07 8.89
C ARG A 214 -6.93 8.29 7.56
N ALA A 215 -6.27 8.00 6.43
CA ALA A 215 -6.90 8.07 5.12
C ALA A 215 -8.03 7.06 4.95
N MET A 216 -7.90 5.84 5.46
CA MET A 216 -9.00 4.86 5.48
C MET A 216 -10.21 5.37 6.28
N LEU A 217 -9.98 6.00 7.44
CA LEU A 217 -11.06 6.61 8.22
C LEU A 217 -11.77 7.75 7.46
N ALA A 218 -10.99 8.62 6.81
CA ALA A 218 -11.55 9.69 5.98
C ALA A 218 -12.32 9.14 4.76
N GLY A 219 -11.80 8.08 4.14
CA GLY A 219 -12.46 7.37 3.04
C GLY A 219 -13.78 6.75 3.46
N ALA A 220 -13.82 6.06 4.61
CA ALA A 220 -15.04 5.49 5.17
C ALA A 220 -16.10 6.57 5.46
N ALA A 221 -15.72 7.69 6.06
CA ALA A 221 -16.64 8.80 6.32
C ALA A 221 -17.21 9.41 5.02
N ALA A 222 -16.38 9.55 3.99
CA ALA A 222 -16.83 10.06 2.69
C ALA A 222 -17.74 9.06 1.95
N LEU A 223 -17.47 7.76 2.09
CA LEU A 223 -18.29 6.70 1.53
C LEU A 223 -19.66 6.62 2.21
N GLU A 224 -19.70 6.70 3.55
CA GLU A 224 -20.95 6.73 4.32
C GLU A 224 -21.82 7.94 3.93
N ALA A 225 -21.20 9.11 3.76
CA ALA A 225 -21.92 10.30 3.30
C ALA A 225 -22.56 10.07 1.91
N TYR A 226 -21.85 9.39 1.02
CA TYR A 226 -22.35 9.03 -0.31
C TYR A 226 -23.52 8.04 -0.25
N LEU A 227 -23.37 6.94 0.48
CA LEU A 227 -24.44 5.94 0.70
C LEU A 227 -25.71 6.59 1.28
N GLY A 228 -25.55 7.52 2.23
CA GLY A 228 -26.67 8.26 2.80
C GLY A 228 -27.39 9.16 1.79
N SER A 229 -26.69 9.69 0.79
CA SER A 229 -27.30 10.49 -0.29
C SER A 229 -27.95 9.66 -1.38
N GLU A 230 -27.41 8.48 -1.68
CA GLU A 230 -28.01 7.52 -2.61
C GLU A 230 -29.40 7.09 -2.11
N HIS A 231 -29.49 6.66 -0.85
CA HIS A 231 -30.76 6.32 -0.20
C HIS A 231 -31.77 7.48 -0.19
N ARG A 232 -31.30 8.74 -0.06
CA ARG A 232 -32.19 9.92 -0.17
C ARG A 232 -32.66 10.16 -1.60
N ALA A 233 -31.81 9.92 -2.59
CA ALA A 233 -32.13 10.09 -4.01
C ALA A 233 -33.13 9.05 -4.51
N GLU A 234 -33.09 7.83 -3.98
CA GLU A 234 -34.05 6.74 -4.26
C GLU A 234 -35.42 7.00 -3.64
N ARG A 235 -35.48 7.33 -2.34
CA ARG A 235 -36.75 7.66 -1.66
C ARG A 235 -37.48 8.83 -2.32
N GLY A 236 -36.75 9.83 -2.81
CA GLY A 236 -37.32 10.96 -3.55
C GLY A 236 -37.83 10.64 -4.95
N GLN A 237 -37.49 9.47 -5.52
CA GLN A 237 -38.01 8.98 -6.80
C GLN A 237 -39.26 8.11 -6.61
N SER A 238 -39.39 7.40 -5.49
CA SER A 238 -40.54 6.53 -5.20
C SER A 238 -41.82 7.28 -4.77
N MET A 239 -41.71 8.55 -4.35
CA MET A 239 -42.84 9.42 -3.97
C MET A 239 -43.38 10.30 -5.12
N ARG A 240 -42.97 10.05 -6.38
CA ARG A 240 -43.42 10.78 -7.58
C ARG A 240 -44.08 9.85 -8.56
#